data_AF-A0A3D9RRW4-F1
#
_entry.id   AF-A0A3D9RRW4-F1
#
_cell.length_a   1.000
_cell.length_b   1.000
_cell.length_c   1.000
_cell.angle_alpha   90.00
_cell.angle_beta   90.00
_cell.angle_gamma   90.00
#
_symmetry.space_group_name_H-M   'P 1'
#
loop_
_entity.id
_entity.type
_entity.pdbx_description
1 polymer ?
#
loop_
_entity_poly.entity_id
_entity_poly.type
_entity_poly.pdbx_seq_one_letter_code
_entity_poly.pdbx_strand_id
1 'polypeptide(L)'
;MKNILQLSYKPLIVIREYKLIFFTWFLFTVLAGQIGVFSNFIIRVINGDLTFSQSLFLDSVNGSFYTYSIALLASVLGPLFVNLIENHPTKFKSIKIITIIISIFTLYFAGVFYSSSSVKSNFESLKELSYGIDWWQFFFLVISIFIAIYSFSVIRLENNYDKYKIFDDNYSNLDDEKVDSLNDKSEDIKTDSKGNKI
;
A
#
# COMPACT_ATOMS: atom_id res chain seq x y z
N MET A 1 0.23 -25.83 1.97
CA MET A 1 0.82 -24.48 1.82
C MET A 1 -0.16 -23.60 1.06
N LYS A 2 -0.78 -22.60 1.69
CA LYS A 2 -1.54 -21.59 0.94
C LYS A 2 -0.50 -20.75 0.17
N ASN A 3 -0.70 -20.59 -1.14
CA ASN A 3 0.25 -19.90 -1.99
C ASN A 3 0.36 -18.43 -1.53
N ILE A 4 1.56 -17.87 -1.35
CA ILE A 4 1.75 -16.47 -0.88
C ILE A 4 0.96 -15.48 -1.76
N LEU A 5 0.91 -15.74 -3.07
CA LEU A 5 0.10 -14.98 -4.03
C LEU A 5 -1.41 -15.01 -3.72
N GLN A 6 -1.93 -16.14 -3.22
CA GLN A 6 -3.33 -16.26 -2.82
C GLN A 6 -3.64 -15.51 -1.52
N LEU A 7 -2.67 -15.34 -0.63
CA LEU A 7 -2.82 -14.48 0.55
C LEU A 7 -2.79 -13.00 0.15
N SER A 8 -1.95 -12.62 -0.81
CA SER A 8 -1.79 -11.23 -1.24
C SER A 8 -2.99 -10.64 -1.99
N TYR A 9 -3.88 -11.42 -2.62
CA TYR A 9 -5.06 -10.84 -3.29
C TYR A 9 -6.23 -10.56 -2.33
N LYS A 10 -6.27 -11.25 -1.19
CA LYS A 10 -7.43 -11.27 -0.29
C LYS A 10 -7.77 -9.94 0.38
N PRO A 11 -6.83 -9.03 0.69
CA PRO A 11 -7.19 -7.72 1.21
C PRO A 11 -8.18 -6.98 0.30
N LEU A 12 -8.09 -7.14 -1.02
CA LEU A 12 -8.98 -6.44 -1.96
C LEU A 12 -10.46 -6.86 -1.85
N ILE A 13 -10.76 -8.01 -1.22
CA ILE A 13 -12.15 -8.42 -0.94
C ILE A 13 -12.87 -7.38 -0.07
N VAL A 14 -12.14 -6.73 0.85
CA VAL A 14 -12.67 -5.71 1.76
C VAL A 14 -13.31 -4.55 0.99
N ILE A 15 -12.78 -4.18 -0.18
CA ILE A 15 -13.31 -3.08 -1.00
C ILE A 15 -14.75 -3.36 -1.41
N ARG A 16 -15.06 -4.62 -1.78
CA ARG A 16 -16.39 -5.02 -2.19
C ARG A 16 -17.38 -5.04 -1.02
N GLU A 17 -16.91 -5.35 0.17
CA GLU A 17 -17.75 -5.46 1.37
C GLU A 17 -17.99 -4.11 2.05
N TYR A 18 -17.00 -3.23 2.04
CA TYR A 18 -17.04 -1.90 2.68
C TYR A 18 -17.00 -0.77 1.65
N LYS A 19 -17.85 -0.86 0.61
CA LYS A 19 -17.84 0.06 -0.54
C LYS A 19 -17.94 1.54 -0.14
N LEU A 20 -18.82 1.87 0.82
CA LEU A 20 -19.04 3.25 1.24
C LEU A 20 -17.83 3.82 1.98
N ILE A 21 -17.23 3.04 2.87
CA ILE A 21 -16.03 3.45 3.62
C ILE A 21 -14.85 3.60 2.64
N PHE A 22 -14.67 2.63 1.75
CA PHE A 22 -13.66 2.72 0.70
C PHE A 22 -13.86 3.93 -0.21
N PHE A 23 -15.09 4.17 -0.67
CA PHE A 23 -15.42 5.32 -1.51
C PHE A 23 -15.12 6.64 -0.80
N THR A 24 -15.49 6.74 0.48
CA THR A 24 -15.23 7.94 1.30
C THR A 24 -13.73 8.16 1.45
N TRP A 25 -12.97 7.12 1.83
CA TRP A 25 -11.52 7.18 1.92
C TRP A 25 -10.89 7.56 0.58
N PHE A 26 -11.31 6.94 -0.52
CA PHE A 26 -10.79 7.24 -1.86
C PHE A 26 -11.06 8.69 -2.27
N LEU A 27 -12.27 9.19 -2.01
CA LEU A 27 -12.64 10.57 -2.30
C LEU A 27 -11.77 11.56 -1.52
N PHE A 28 -11.58 11.36 -0.21
CA PHE A 28 -10.85 12.31 0.63
C PHE A 28 -9.33 12.15 0.58
N THR A 29 -8.82 10.94 0.45
CA THR A 29 -7.37 10.69 0.42
C THR A 29 -6.82 10.79 -1.00
N VAL A 30 -7.52 10.23 -1.99
CA VAL A 30 -7.01 10.19 -3.37
C VAL A 30 -7.41 11.41 -4.18
N LEU A 31 -8.70 11.77 -4.20
CA LEU A 31 -9.18 12.88 -5.02
C LEU A 31 -8.94 14.24 -4.34
N ALA A 32 -9.34 14.40 -3.08
CA ALA A 32 -9.15 15.66 -2.38
C ALA A 32 -7.66 15.96 -2.10
N GLY A 33 -6.82 14.94 -1.97
CA GLY A 33 -5.37 15.11 -1.89
C GLY A 33 -4.75 15.78 -3.15
N GLN A 34 -5.48 15.80 -4.27
CA GLN A 34 -5.07 16.44 -5.53
C GLN A 34 -5.67 17.84 -5.72
N ILE A 35 -6.37 18.41 -4.72
CA ILE A 35 -6.99 19.74 -4.83
C ILE A 35 -6.00 20.81 -5.27
N GLY A 36 -4.74 20.75 -4.85
CA GLY A 36 -3.70 21.69 -5.29
C GLY A 36 -3.47 21.64 -6.82
N VAL A 37 -3.34 20.44 -7.38
CA VAL A 37 -3.19 20.23 -8.83
C VAL A 37 -4.45 20.68 -9.57
N PHE A 38 -5.64 20.33 -9.06
CA PHE A 38 -6.90 20.78 -9.66
C PHE A 38 -7.07 22.30 -9.60
N SER A 39 -6.61 22.95 -8.53
CA SER A 39 -6.68 24.41 -8.39
C SER A 39 -5.75 25.09 -9.39
N ASN A 40 -4.51 24.61 -9.52
CA ASN A 40 -3.56 25.11 -10.52
C ASN A 40 -4.13 24.99 -11.94
N PHE A 41 -4.74 23.85 -12.23
CA PHE A 41 -5.43 23.60 -13.49
C PHE A 41 -6.57 24.60 -13.74
N ILE A 42 -7.48 24.76 -12.79
CA ILE A 42 -8.63 25.67 -12.91
C ILE A 42 -8.16 27.10 -13.16
N ILE A 43 -7.18 27.58 -12.40
CA ILE A 43 -6.67 28.96 -12.52
C ILE A 43 -6.07 29.19 -13.92
N ARG A 44 -5.26 28.25 -14.43
CA ARG A 44 -4.60 28.38 -15.74
C ARG A 44 -5.58 28.32 -16.91
N VAL A 45 -6.63 27.51 -16.80
CA VAL A 45 -7.67 27.38 -17.84
C VAL A 45 -8.62 28.57 -17.82
N ILE A 46 -9.04 29.05 -16.64
CA ILE A 46 -9.93 30.21 -16.51
C ILE A 46 -9.24 31.49 -16.99
N ASN A 47 -7.95 31.66 -16.70
CA ASN A 47 -7.18 32.82 -17.14
C ASN A 47 -6.83 32.77 -18.65
N GLY A 48 -7.12 31.67 -19.35
CA GLY A 48 -6.97 31.55 -20.80
C GLY A 48 -5.53 31.35 -21.28
N ASP A 49 -4.57 31.17 -20.38
CA ASP A 49 -3.14 31.13 -20.72
C ASP A 49 -2.71 29.79 -21.34
N LEU A 50 -3.38 28.67 -20.98
CA LEU A 50 -2.91 27.32 -21.32
C LEU A 50 -4.04 26.33 -21.57
N THR A 51 -3.82 25.40 -22.50
CA THR A 51 -4.69 24.25 -22.74
C THR A 51 -4.54 23.17 -21.65
N PHE A 52 -5.50 22.25 -21.57
CA PHE A 52 -5.51 21.16 -20.58
C PHE A 52 -4.19 20.40 -20.49
N SER A 53 -3.66 19.96 -21.64
CA SER A 53 -2.43 19.18 -21.70
C SER A 53 -1.20 19.98 -21.28
N GLN A 54 -1.18 21.29 -21.57
CA GLN A 54 -0.08 22.18 -21.16
C GLN A 54 -0.09 22.44 -19.65
N SER A 55 -1.28 22.60 -19.05
CA SER A 55 -1.38 22.73 -17.59
C SER A 55 -0.94 21.45 -16.87
N LEU A 56 -1.37 20.29 -17.37
CA LEU A 56 -0.95 18.99 -16.83
C LEU A 56 0.56 18.81 -16.95
N PHE A 57 1.12 19.18 -18.10
CA PHE A 57 2.56 19.12 -18.35
C PHE A 57 3.35 20.01 -17.37
N LEU A 58 2.88 21.22 -17.08
CA LEU A 58 3.54 22.10 -16.12
C LEU A 58 3.51 21.54 -14.69
N ASP A 59 2.38 20.98 -14.25
CA ASP A 59 2.32 20.34 -12.92
C ASP A 59 3.22 19.10 -12.86
N SER A 60 3.37 18.42 -14.01
CA SER A 60 4.33 17.35 -14.17
C SER A 60 5.78 17.81 -14.05
N VAL A 61 6.19 18.84 -14.79
CA VAL A 61 7.54 19.41 -14.70
C VAL A 61 7.85 19.90 -13.29
N ASN A 62 6.87 20.49 -12.60
CA ASN A 62 7.01 20.93 -11.21
C ASN A 62 7.09 19.79 -10.20
N GLY A 63 7.00 18.53 -10.64
CA GLY A 63 7.12 17.38 -9.75
C GLY A 63 5.87 17.10 -8.92
N SER A 64 4.73 17.73 -9.22
CA SER A 64 3.53 17.69 -8.36
C SER A 64 2.98 16.28 -8.16
N PHE A 65 3.04 15.43 -9.20
CA PHE A 65 2.60 14.05 -9.09
C PHE A 65 3.57 13.19 -8.27
N TYR A 66 4.87 13.47 -8.31
CA TYR A 66 5.84 12.80 -7.45
C TYR A 66 5.63 13.16 -5.98
N THR A 67 5.51 14.45 -5.68
CA THR A 67 5.33 14.91 -4.29
C THR A 67 4.03 14.37 -3.70
N TYR A 68 2.96 14.34 -4.49
CA TYR A 68 1.72 13.69 -4.12
C TYR A 68 1.90 12.18 -3.87
N SER A 69 2.57 11.45 -4.77
CA SER A 69 2.82 10.01 -4.63
C SER A 69 3.59 9.70 -3.35
N ILE A 70 4.61 10.50 -3.04
CA ILE A 70 5.43 10.39 -1.82
C ILE A 70 4.56 10.66 -0.58
N ALA A 71 3.77 11.73 -0.58
CA ALA A 71 2.88 12.08 0.53
C ALA A 71 1.82 10.99 0.77
N LEU A 72 1.23 10.46 -0.30
CA LEU A 72 0.25 9.38 -0.22
C LEU A 72 0.88 8.11 0.40
N LEU A 73 2.05 7.69 -0.05
CA LEU A 73 2.76 6.54 0.50
C LEU A 73 3.18 6.76 1.96
N ALA A 74 3.68 7.94 2.30
CA ALA A 74 4.03 8.27 3.68
C ALA A 74 2.80 8.22 4.61
N SER A 75 1.64 8.70 4.15
CA SER A 75 0.40 8.71 4.93
C SER A 75 -0.10 7.31 5.31
N VAL A 76 0.16 6.30 4.48
CA VAL A 76 -0.27 4.91 4.77
C VAL A 76 0.76 4.13 5.58
N LEU A 77 2.05 4.52 5.52
CA LEU A 77 3.11 3.87 6.28
C LEU A 77 2.95 4.04 7.78
N GLY A 78 2.59 5.22 8.26
CA GLY A 78 2.40 5.49 9.69
C GLY A 78 1.41 4.53 10.35
N PRO A 79 0.15 4.47 9.88
CA PRO A 79 -0.84 3.52 10.39
C PRO A 79 -0.39 2.05 10.28
N LEU A 80 0.30 1.67 9.19
CA LEU A 80 0.83 0.31 9.05
C LEU A 80 1.91 -0.03 10.09
N PHE A 81 2.81 0.91 10.41
CA PHE A 81 3.83 0.71 11.44
C PHE A 81 3.22 0.61 12.84
N VAL A 82 2.32 1.54 13.19
CA VAL A 82 1.60 1.51 14.47
C VAL A 82 0.89 0.17 14.64
N ASN A 83 0.16 -0.25 13.61
CA ASN A 83 -0.58 -1.50 13.59
C ASN A 83 0.32 -2.76 13.60
N LEU A 84 1.58 -2.66 13.14
CA LEU A 84 2.54 -3.75 13.21
C LEU A 84 3.19 -3.86 14.60
N ILE A 85 3.44 -2.73 15.27
CA ILE A 85 4.17 -2.66 16.55
C ILE A 85 3.24 -2.86 17.74
N GLU A 86 2.08 -2.21 17.76
CA GLU A 86 1.23 -2.16 18.96
C GLU A 86 0.35 -3.41 19.13
N ASN A 87 0.06 -4.13 18.05
CA ASN A 87 -0.85 -5.28 18.10
C ASN A 87 -0.07 -6.59 18.30
N HIS A 88 -0.09 -7.11 19.53
CA HIS A 88 0.40 -8.44 19.89
C HIS A 88 -0.76 -9.37 20.30
N PRO A 89 -0.91 -10.59 19.71
CA PRO A 89 -0.12 -11.12 18.60
C PRO A 89 -0.42 -10.40 17.27
N THR A 90 0.62 -10.25 16.45
CA THR A 90 0.55 -9.45 15.22
C THR A 90 -0.23 -10.19 14.13
N LYS A 91 -1.51 -9.85 13.98
CA LYS A 91 -2.41 -10.37 12.94
C LYS A 91 -1.89 -9.96 11.55
N PHE A 92 -2.00 -10.83 10.55
CA PHE A 92 -1.61 -10.58 9.16
C PHE A 92 -0.17 -10.07 8.98
N LYS A 93 0.76 -10.59 9.78
CA LYS A 93 2.13 -10.06 9.91
C LYS A 93 2.87 -10.03 8.58
N SER A 94 2.89 -11.12 7.81
CA SER A 94 3.66 -11.15 6.55
C SER A 94 3.10 -10.18 5.52
N ILE A 95 1.77 -10.08 5.42
CA ILE A 95 1.13 -9.15 4.46
C ILE A 95 1.49 -7.70 4.80
N LYS A 96 1.47 -7.33 6.08
CA LYS A 96 1.88 -5.98 6.52
C LYS A 96 3.34 -5.69 6.22
N ILE A 97 4.24 -6.61 6.57
CA ILE A 97 5.69 -6.45 6.31
C ILE A 97 5.96 -6.29 4.81
N ILE A 98 5.37 -7.13 3.95
CA ILE A 98 5.51 -7.02 2.50
C ILE A 98 5.00 -5.67 1.99
N THR A 99 3.84 -5.22 2.49
CA THR A 99 3.26 -3.93 2.10
C THR A 99 4.16 -2.76 2.48
N ILE A 100 4.73 -2.79 3.68
CA ILE A 100 5.67 -1.77 4.16
C ILE A 100 6.93 -1.75 3.28
N ILE A 101 7.51 -2.92 2.99
CA ILE A 101 8.69 -3.04 2.13
C ILE A 101 8.41 -2.43 0.75
N ILE A 102 7.33 -2.85 0.09
CA ILE A 102 6.94 -2.33 -1.24
C ILE A 102 6.73 -0.80 -1.20
N SER A 103 6.08 -0.30 -0.15
CA SER A 103 5.84 1.14 0.03
C SER A 103 7.15 1.91 0.17
N ILE A 104 8.10 1.43 0.99
CA ILE A 104 9.41 2.07 1.19
C ILE A 104 10.23 2.08 -0.10
N PHE A 105 10.31 0.96 -0.81
CA PHE A 105 11.04 0.89 -2.09
C PHE A 105 10.43 1.86 -3.12
N THR A 106 9.10 1.89 -3.23
CA THR A 106 8.42 2.80 -4.16
C THR A 106 8.67 4.26 -3.78
N LEU A 107 8.64 4.60 -2.48
CA LEU A 107 8.92 5.94 -1.99
C LEU A 107 10.37 6.36 -2.26
N TYR A 108 11.34 5.45 -2.06
CA TYR A 108 12.73 5.68 -2.40
C TYR A 108 12.90 5.99 -3.89
N PHE A 109 12.37 5.15 -4.77
CA PHE A 109 12.46 5.37 -6.21
C PHE A 109 11.73 6.65 -6.65
N ALA A 110 10.53 6.93 -6.13
CA ALA A 110 9.82 8.17 -6.41
C ALA A 110 10.65 9.41 -6.02
N GLY A 111 11.33 9.36 -4.87
CA GLY A 111 12.23 10.42 -4.41
C GLY A 111 13.46 10.62 -5.30
N VAL A 112 14.08 9.54 -5.78
CA VAL A 112 15.22 9.60 -6.71
C VAL A 112 14.79 10.20 -8.06
N PHE A 113 13.67 9.73 -8.61
CA PHE A 113 13.16 10.23 -9.89
C PHE A 113 12.70 11.69 -9.80
N TYR A 114 12.02 12.06 -8.72
CA TYR A 114 11.68 13.45 -8.43
C TYR A 114 12.94 14.34 -8.41
N SER A 115 13.95 13.95 -7.63
CA SER A 115 15.19 14.71 -7.51
C SER A 115 15.90 14.86 -8.85
N SER A 116 15.90 13.82 -9.69
CA SER A 116 16.47 13.88 -11.04
C SER A 116 15.68 14.80 -11.98
N SER A 117 14.35 14.80 -11.89
CA SER A 117 13.47 15.63 -12.71
C SER A 117 13.62 17.12 -12.39
N SER A 118 13.71 17.49 -11.10
CA SER A 118 13.86 18.87 -10.65
C SER A 118 15.21 19.51 -11.00
N VAL A 119 16.25 18.71 -11.26
CA VAL A 119 17.55 19.22 -11.71
C VAL A 119 17.55 19.59 -13.20
N LYS A 120 16.65 18.99 -14.00
CA LYS A 120 16.55 19.24 -15.45
C LYS A 120 15.67 20.43 -15.82
N SER A 121 14.85 20.93 -14.89
CA SER A 121 13.92 22.05 -15.11
C SER A 121 14.61 23.43 -15.05
N ASN A 122 15.77 23.58 -15.70
CA ASN A 122 16.34 24.90 -15.94
C ASN A 122 15.46 25.64 -16.96
N PHE A 123 14.98 26.81 -16.59
CA PHE A 123 13.97 27.60 -17.29
C PHE A 123 14.24 27.88 -18.79
N GLU A 124 15.50 27.80 -19.23
CA GLU A 124 15.89 28.00 -20.64
C GLU A 124 15.48 26.82 -21.56
N SER A 125 15.37 25.59 -21.03
CA SER A 125 14.91 24.42 -21.81
C SER A 125 13.40 24.38 -22.03
N LEU A 126 12.64 25.24 -21.32
CA LEU A 126 11.18 25.28 -21.40
C LEU A 126 10.65 25.86 -22.72
N LYS A 127 11.48 26.62 -23.45
CA LYS A 127 11.09 27.28 -24.71
C LYS A 127 11.07 26.35 -25.93
N GLU A 128 11.71 25.19 -25.85
CA GLU A 128 11.80 24.22 -26.97
C GLU A 128 11.00 22.93 -26.73
N LEU A 129 10.12 22.90 -25.73
CA LEU A 129 9.49 21.66 -25.29
C LEU A 129 8.42 21.13 -26.27
N SER A 130 8.74 19.96 -26.82
CA SER A 130 7.77 18.91 -27.11
C SER A 130 6.90 18.68 -25.88
N TYR A 131 5.61 19.02 -25.97
CA TYR A 131 4.61 18.75 -24.93
C TYR A 131 4.37 17.24 -24.82
N GLY A 132 5.14 16.57 -23.96
CA GLY A 132 5.03 15.14 -23.72
C GLY A 132 4.68 14.85 -22.26
N ILE A 133 3.77 13.91 -22.03
CA ILE A 133 3.44 13.43 -20.68
C ILE A 133 4.69 12.76 -20.07
N ASP A 134 5.06 13.15 -18.84
CA ASP A 134 6.07 12.42 -18.08
C ASP A 134 5.50 11.07 -17.62
N TRP A 135 5.77 10.05 -18.42
CA TRP A 135 5.32 8.69 -18.16
C TRP A 135 5.84 8.11 -16.84
N TRP A 136 7.00 8.56 -16.35
CA TRP A 136 7.53 8.10 -15.06
C TRP A 136 6.68 8.64 -13.92
N GLN A 137 6.34 9.93 -13.94
CA GLN A 137 5.43 10.47 -12.93
C GLN A 137 4.08 9.79 -12.93
N PHE A 138 3.50 9.59 -14.12
CA PHE A 138 2.22 8.91 -14.22
C PHE A 138 2.30 7.49 -13.66
N PHE A 139 3.39 6.77 -13.94
CA PHE A 139 3.65 5.46 -13.37
C PHE A 139 3.72 5.49 -11.83
N PHE A 140 4.46 6.42 -11.24
CA PHE A 140 4.57 6.54 -9.77
C PHE A 140 3.26 6.97 -9.10
N LEU A 141 2.46 7.80 -9.78
CA LEU A 141 1.13 8.17 -9.33
C LEU A 141 0.19 6.94 -9.30
N VAL A 142 0.16 6.18 -10.39
CA VAL A 142 -0.71 5.01 -10.49
C VAL A 142 -0.31 3.94 -9.47
N ILE A 143 0.98 3.62 -9.37
CA ILE A 143 1.45 2.58 -8.44
C ILE A 143 1.26 3.00 -6.97
N SER A 144 1.45 4.27 -6.62
CA SER A 144 1.23 4.76 -5.25
C SER A 144 -0.25 4.68 -4.85
N ILE A 145 -1.17 4.96 -5.76
CA ILE A 145 -2.61 4.77 -5.53
C ILE A 145 -2.92 3.28 -5.29
N PHE A 146 -2.38 2.37 -6.10
CA PHE A 146 -2.60 0.94 -5.90
C PHE A 146 -2.06 0.46 -4.55
N ILE A 147 -0.86 0.89 -4.17
CA ILE A 147 -0.27 0.56 -2.87
C ILE A 147 -1.13 1.13 -1.74
N ALA A 148 -1.59 2.37 -1.84
CA ALA A 148 -2.44 2.99 -0.83
C ALA A 148 -3.79 2.26 -0.66
N ILE A 149 -4.43 1.88 -1.78
CA ILE A 149 -5.65 1.05 -1.78
C ILE A 149 -5.40 -0.28 -1.06
N TYR A 150 -4.26 -0.89 -1.35
CA TYR A 150 -3.87 -2.15 -0.74
C TYR A 150 -3.64 -1.99 0.77
N SER A 151 -2.87 -0.98 1.18
CA SER A 151 -2.60 -0.66 2.59
C SER A 151 -3.88 -0.39 3.37
N PHE A 152 -4.81 0.40 2.81
CA PHE A 152 -6.13 0.62 3.39
C PHE A 152 -6.86 -0.70 3.65
N SER A 153 -6.83 -1.59 2.65
CA SER A 153 -7.48 -2.89 2.73
C SER A 153 -6.86 -3.80 3.79
N VAL A 154 -5.52 -3.80 3.91
CA VAL A 154 -4.79 -4.56 4.93
C VAL A 154 -5.14 -4.10 6.34
N ILE A 155 -5.13 -2.79 6.59
CA ILE A 155 -5.52 -2.23 7.90
C ILE A 155 -6.96 -2.63 8.24
N ARG A 156 -7.84 -2.63 7.25
CA ARG A 156 -9.25 -2.94 7.45
C ARG A 156 -9.52 -4.43 7.66
N LEU A 157 -8.75 -5.32 7.04
CA LEU A 157 -8.79 -6.76 7.36
C LEU A 157 -8.56 -6.99 8.85
N GLU A 158 -7.56 -6.31 9.41
CA GLU A 158 -7.20 -6.47 10.82
C GLU A 158 -8.26 -5.93 11.77
N ASN A 159 -8.80 -4.75 11.46
CA ASN A 159 -9.90 -4.16 12.22
C ASN A 159 -11.16 -5.04 12.24
N ASN A 160 -11.25 -6.03 11.34
CA ASN A 160 -12.35 -6.98 11.25
C ASN A 160 -11.83 -8.43 11.33
N TYR A 161 -10.85 -8.65 12.22
CA TYR A 161 -10.12 -9.91 12.32
C TYR A 161 -11.02 -11.15 12.39
N ASP A 162 -12.08 -11.14 13.19
CA ASP A 162 -12.93 -12.32 13.39
C ASP A 162 -13.53 -12.85 12.09
N LYS A 163 -13.83 -11.95 11.15
CA LYS A 163 -14.34 -12.30 9.82
C LYS A 163 -13.26 -12.87 8.90
N TYR A 164 -12.00 -12.44 9.08
CA TYR A 164 -10.91 -12.71 8.15
C TYR A 164 -9.80 -13.59 8.74
N LYS A 165 -9.95 -14.11 9.96
CA LYS A 165 -8.98 -14.95 10.67
C LYS A 165 -8.47 -16.13 9.83
N ILE A 166 -9.31 -16.67 8.95
CA ILE A 166 -8.98 -17.76 8.01
C ILE A 166 -7.83 -17.40 7.05
N PHE A 167 -7.58 -16.11 6.87
CA PHE A 167 -6.54 -15.56 6.00
C PHE A 167 -5.29 -15.13 6.75
N ASP A 168 -5.29 -15.22 8.08
CA ASP A 168 -4.14 -14.91 8.90
C ASP A 168 -3.05 -15.97 8.69
N ASP A 169 -1.82 -15.50 8.63
CA ASP A 169 -0.60 -16.29 8.43
C ASP A 169 0.15 -16.52 9.75
N ASN A 170 -0.50 -16.22 10.89
CA ASN A 170 0.11 -16.39 12.20
C ASN A 170 0.27 -17.88 12.53
N TYR A 171 1.38 -18.44 12.05
CA TYR A 171 1.80 -19.84 12.21
C TYR A 171 2.09 -20.21 13.67
N SER A 172 2.31 -19.24 14.57
CA SER A 172 2.58 -19.53 15.99
C SER A 172 1.47 -20.35 16.60
N ASN A 173 0.21 -19.99 16.35
CA ASN A 173 -0.94 -20.71 16.91
C ASN A 173 -1.11 -22.10 16.28
N LEU A 174 -0.70 -22.28 15.02
CA LEU A 174 -0.77 -23.57 14.33
C LEU A 174 0.35 -24.51 14.77
N ASP A 175 1.53 -23.99 15.07
CA ASP A 175 2.63 -24.77 15.63
C ASP A 175 2.38 -25.08 17.10
N ASP A 176 1.84 -24.14 17.89
CA ASP A 176 1.46 -24.37 19.28
C ASP A 176 0.34 -25.41 19.40
N GLU A 177 -0.75 -25.29 18.61
CA GLU A 177 -1.80 -26.33 18.57
C GLU A 177 -1.26 -27.69 18.11
N LYS A 178 -0.27 -27.70 17.23
CA LYS A 178 0.32 -28.95 16.73
C LYS A 178 1.26 -29.56 17.76
N VAL A 179 2.03 -28.76 18.48
CA VAL A 179 2.88 -29.17 19.61
C VAL A 179 2.01 -29.68 20.76
N ASP A 180 0.93 -28.98 21.10
CA ASP A 180 -0.03 -29.42 22.11
C ASP A 180 -0.69 -30.75 21.68
N SER A 181 -1.11 -30.88 20.41
CA SER A 181 -1.65 -32.14 19.91
C SER A 181 -0.63 -33.29 19.88
N LEU A 182 0.68 -32.98 19.80
CA LEU A 182 1.75 -33.96 19.86
C LEU A 182 2.07 -34.32 21.32
N ASN A 183 1.98 -33.37 22.25
CA ASN A 183 2.11 -33.62 23.68
C ASN A 183 0.94 -34.46 24.20
N ASP A 184 -0.30 -34.13 23.85
CA ASP A 184 -1.49 -34.92 24.21
C ASP A 184 -1.40 -36.36 23.66
N LYS A 185 -0.96 -36.50 22.40
CA LYS A 185 -0.71 -37.82 21.81
C LYS A 185 0.45 -38.54 22.49
N SER A 186 1.45 -37.82 23.00
CA SER A 186 2.56 -38.41 23.75
C SER A 186 2.14 -38.87 25.15
N GLU A 187 1.23 -38.16 25.81
CA GLU A 187 0.66 -38.56 27.10
C GLU A 187 -0.25 -39.80 26.97
N ASP A 188 -0.88 -39.98 25.81
CA ASP A 188 -1.66 -41.18 25.48
C ASP A 188 -0.81 -42.39 25.04
N ILE A 189 0.50 -42.22 24.79
CA ILE A 189 1.42 -43.33 24.51
C ILE A 189 1.78 -44.00 25.84
N LYS A 190 0.94 -44.95 26.26
CA LYS A 190 1.15 -45.80 27.45
C LYS A 190 1.96 -47.05 27.17
N THR A 191 2.57 -47.20 26.00
CA THR A 191 3.25 -48.44 25.59
C THR A 191 4.43 -48.19 24.66
N ASP A 192 5.59 -48.77 24.98
CA ASP A 192 6.79 -48.72 24.13
C ASP A 192 6.62 -49.58 22.86
N SER A 193 7.57 -49.50 21.92
CA SER A 193 7.54 -50.30 20.68
C SER A 193 7.67 -51.82 20.89
N LYS A 194 7.87 -52.27 22.14
CA LYS A 194 7.89 -53.66 22.58
C LYS A 194 6.61 -54.05 23.34
N GLY A 195 5.63 -53.17 23.46
CA GLY A 195 4.35 -53.42 24.13
C GLY A 195 4.41 -53.36 25.66
N ASN A 196 5.48 -52.80 26.24
CA ASN A 196 5.59 -52.62 27.69
C ASN A 196 4.94 -51.30 28.11
N LYS A 197 4.15 -51.32 29.19
CA LYS A 197 3.60 -50.10 29.77
C LYS A 197 4.73 -49.23 30.34
N ILE A 198 4.72 -47.95 29.97
CA ILE A 198 5.61 -46.91 30.52
C ILE A 198 4.99 -46.36 31.81
#